data_AF-A0A161M6V0-F1
#
_entry.id   AF-A0A161M6V0-F1
#
_cell.length_a   1.000
_cell.length_b   1.000
_cell.length_c   1.000
_cell.angle_alpha   90.00
_cell.angle_beta   90.00
_cell.angle_gamma   90.00
#
_symmetry.space_group_name_H-M   'P 1'
#
loop_
_entity.id
_entity.type
_entity.pdbx_description
1 polymer ?
#
loop_
_entity_poly.entity_id
_entity_poly.type
_entity_poly.pdbx_seq_one_letter_code
_entity_poly.pdbx_strand_id
1 'polypeptide(L)'
;ELSWRDMQHIVVMTSNPSPLLKESGWITNGVNRKVSHKFGYGLMDGAAMVNLAEQWTSVPPQHICKSQEVIEDRAIDPSFSSVLTVTVDASGCPGTVNEVRYVEHVQCKVSLRFFPRGNLRLVLTSP
;
A
#
# COMPACT_ATOMS: atom_id res chain seq x y z
N GLU A 1 6.52 20.69 14.96
CA GLU A 1 5.19 20.58 14.32
C GLU A 1 5.19 19.43 13.34
N LEU A 2 4.19 18.56 13.40
CA LEU A 2 4.07 17.39 12.52
C LEU A 2 2.86 17.55 11.60
N SER A 3 3.02 17.24 10.32
CA SER A 3 1.89 17.15 9.39
C SER A 3 1.11 15.84 9.58
N TRP A 4 -0.06 15.75 8.95
CA TRP A 4 -0.85 14.52 8.93
C TRP A 4 -0.09 13.34 8.27
N ARG A 5 0.79 13.61 7.30
CA ARG A 5 1.64 12.59 6.66
C ARG A 5 2.76 12.13 7.58
N ASP A 6 3.41 13.08 8.27
CA ASP A 6 4.47 12.78 9.23
C ASP A 6 3.98 11.77 10.29
N MET A 7 2.77 11.98 10.79
CA MET A 7 2.19 11.07 11.78
C MET A 7 1.99 9.65 11.26
N GLN A 8 1.58 9.48 10.00
CA GLN A 8 1.45 8.16 9.40
C GLN A 8 2.80 7.47 9.22
N HIS A 9 3.81 8.22 8.78
CA HIS A 9 5.19 7.72 8.67
C HIS A 9 5.73 7.25 10.01
N ILE A 10 5.56 8.05 11.07
CA ILE A 10 5.98 7.69 12.42
C ILE A 10 5.31 6.37 12.86
N VAL A 11 3.99 6.24 12.72
CA VAL A 11 3.26 4.99 13.04
C VAL A 11 3.86 3.81 12.29
N VAL A 12 4.05 3.91 10.97
CA VAL A 12 4.63 2.82 10.15
C VAL A 12 6.03 2.44 10.62
N MET A 13 6.85 3.42 11.04
CA MET A 13 8.23 3.19 11.44
C MET A 13 8.39 2.65 12.85
N THR A 14 7.45 2.93 13.75
CA THR A 14 7.56 2.57 15.17
C THR A 14 6.61 1.46 15.61
N SER A 15 5.67 1.03 14.76
CA SER A 15 4.80 -0.11 15.07
C SER A 15 5.59 -1.37 15.35
N ASN A 16 5.17 -2.11 16.38
CA ASN A 16 5.82 -3.33 16.84
C ASN A 16 4.97 -4.58 16.49
N PRO A 17 5.39 -5.41 15.52
CA PRO A 17 4.69 -6.63 15.16
C PRO A 17 4.96 -7.79 16.14
N SER A 18 6.03 -7.71 16.94
CA SER A 18 6.56 -8.84 17.72
C SER A 18 5.53 -9.56 18.59
N PRO A 19 4.64 -8.86 19.33
CA PRO A 19 3.62 -9.52 20.16
C PRO A 19 2.57 -10.31 19.36
N LEU A 20 2.45 -10.04 18.05
CA LEU A 20 1.42 -10.58 17.17
C LEU A 20 1.97 -11.55 16.11
N LEU A 21 3.28 -11.84 16.10
CA LEU A 21 3.92 -12.65 15.05
C LEU A 21 3.44 -14.11 14.98
N LYS A 22 2.76 -14.61 16.02
CA LYS A 22 2.16 -15.96 16.03
C LYS A 22 0.87 -16.04 15.20
N GLU A 23 0.23 -14.91 14.90
CA GLU A 23 -0.95 -14.86 14.05
C GLU A 23 -0.58 -15.12 12.58
N SER A 24 -1.49 -15.69 11.79
CA SER A 24 -1.27 -15.90 10.36
C SER A 24 -1.48 -14.62 9.54
N GLY A 25 -0.95 -14.60 8.31
CA GLY A 25 -1.17 -13.50 7.36
C GLY A 25 -0.15 -12.36 7.40
N TRP A 26 0.94 -12.52 8.18
CA TRP A 26 2.10 -11.63 8.06
C TRP A 26 2.86 -11.89 6.77
N ILE A 27 3.15 -10.83 6.04
CA ILE A 27 4.07 -10.83 4.90
C ILE A 27 5.21 -9.83 5.17
N THR A 28 6.35 -10.03 4.51
CA THR A 28 7.45 -9.05 4.50
C THR A 28 7.34 -8.25 3.21
N ASN A 29 7.29 -6.91 3.31
CA ASN A 29 7.20 -6.04 2.14
C ASN A 29 8.59 -5.76 1.52
N GLY A 30 8.62 -5.00 0.41
CA GLY A 30 9.86 -4.69 -0.32
C GLY A 30 10.92 -3.88 0.44
N VAL A 31 10.58 -3.32 1.61
CA VAL A 31 11.52 -2.62 2.50
C VAL A 31 11.78 -3.40 3.80
N ASN A 32 11.56 -4.72 3.76
CA ASN A 32 11.81 -5.67 4.85
C ASN A 32 11.02 -5.39 6.16
N ARG A 33 9.84 -4.78 6.06
CA ARG A 33 8.93 -4.61 7.20
C ARG A 33 7.83 -5.67 7.18
N LYS A 34 7.45 -6.15 8.36
CA LYS A 34 6.29 -7.04 8.53
C LYS A 34 5.00 -6.24 8.40
N VAL A 35 4.08 -6.72 7.58
CA VAL A 35 2.75 -6.14 7.41
C VAL A 35 1.70 -7.26 7.38
N SER A 36 0.53 -6.99 7.97
CA SER A 36 -0.62 -7.87 7.98
C SER A 36 -1.87 -7.10 7.58
N HIS A 37 -2.75 -7.72 6.77
CA HIS A 37 -4.05 -7.12 6.47
C HIS A 37 -4.95 -6.99 7.71
N LYS A 38 -4.67 -7.75 8.78
CA LYS A 38 -5.42 -7.71 10.05
C LYS A 38 -4.87 -6.65 11.02
N PHE A 39 -3.56 -6.40 10.98
CA PHE A 39 -2.85 -5.62 12.02
C PHE A 39 -2.02 -4.45 11.49
N GLY A 40 -2.00 -4.19 10.19
CA GLY A 40 -1.10 -3.21 9.60
C GLY A 40 0.36 -3.57 9.88
N TYR A 41 1.14 -2.60 10.35
CA TYR A 41 2.55 -2.80 10.73
C TYR A 41 2.75 -3.34 12.16
N GLY A 42 1.68 -3.57 12.92
CA GLY A 42 1.72 -4.07 14.30
C GLY A 42 1.12 -3.10 15.31
N LEU A 43 1.39 -3.37 16.59
CA LEU A 43 0.87 -2.53 17.69
C LEU A 43 1.58 -1.17 17.70
N MET A 44 0.84 -0.11 17.99
CA MET A 44 1.45 1.22 18.21
C MET A 44 2.26 1.21 19.51
N ASP A 45 3.51 1.65 19.43
CA ASP A 45 4.38 1.86 20.58
C ASP A 45 4.47 3.37 20.85
N GLY A 46 3.75 3.83 21.88
CA GLY A 46 3.66 5.26 22.19
C GLY A 46 4.98 5.89 22.57
N ALA A 47 5.86 5.16 23.27
CA ALA A 47 7.18 5.68 23.64
C ALA A 47 8.07 5.81 22.40
N ALA A 48 8.09 4.78 21.53
CA ALA A 48 8.85 4.83 20.29
C ALA A 48 8.33 5.95 19.34
N MET A 49 7.01 6.14 19.26
CA MET A 49 6.39 7.22 18.49
C MET A 49 6.85 8.60 18.95
N VAL A 50 6.80 8.89 20.25
CA VAL A 50 7.23 10.19 20.81
C VAL A 50 8.73 10.40 20.61
N ASN A 51 9.55 9.39 20.92
CA ASN A 51 11.01 9.47 20.76
C ASN A 51 11.41 9.75 19.30
N LEU A 52 10.73 9.13 18.33
CA LEU A 52 10.97 9.41 16.91
C LEU A 52 10.45 10.80 16.50
N ALA A 53 9.30 11.22 17.03
CA ALA A 53 8.70 12.52 16.76
C ALA A 53 9.59 13.70 17.18
N GLU A 54 10.28 13.60 18.32
CA GLU A 54 11.18 14.64 18.84
C GLU A 54 12.37 14.94 17.91
N GLN A 55 12.76 13.95 17.10
CA GLN A 55 13.90 14.03 16.18
C GLN A 55 13.46 14.04 14.71
N TRP A 56 12.14 14.16 14.47
CA TRP A 56 11.55 13.99 13.17
C TRP A 56 11.87 15.16 12.24
N THR A 57 12.34 14.83 11.04
CA THR A 57 12.40 15.79 9.93
C THR A 57 11.17 15.58 9.07
N SER A 58 10.35 16.63 8.93
CA SER A 58 9.12 16.55 8.13
C SER A 58 9.38 16.05 6.71
N VAL A 59 8.47 15.22 6.22
CA VAL A 59 8.57 14.66 4.87
C VAL A 59 8.42 15.75 3.81
N PRO A 60 9.03 15.58 2.62
CA PRO A 60 8.85 16.51 1.50
C PRO A 60 7.39 16.66 1.05
N PRO A 61 7.07 17.68 0.23
CA PRO A 61 5.74 17.82 -0.37
C PRO A 61 5.24 16.53 -1.03
N GLN A 62 3.93 16.30 -0.93
CA GLN A 62 3.31 15.10 -1.47
C GLN A 62 3.22 15.20 -2.99
N HIS A 63 3.65 14.16 -3.71
CA HIS A 63 3.44 14.03 -5.15
C HIS A 63 2.46 12.90 -5.44
N ILE A 64 1.67 13.05 -6.50
CA ILE A 64 0.73 12.04 -6.96
C ILE A 64 1.04 11.72 -8.42
N CYS A 65 1.68 10.57 -8.64
CA CYS A 65 1.83 9.99 -9.96
C CYS A 65 0.58 9.16 -10.30
N LYS A 66 0.07 9.35 -11.53
CA LYS A 66 -1.04 8.56 -12.08
C LYS A 66 -0.51 7.79 -13.28
N SER A 67 -0.67 6.47 -13.27
CA SER A 67 -0.42 5.66 -14.45
C SER A 67 -1.45 5.96 -15.54
N GLN A 68 -1.14 5.58 -16.78
CA GLN A 68 -2.15 5.58 -17.83
C GLN A 68 -3.27 4.58 -17.49
N GLU A 69 -4.50 4.94 -17.85
CA GLU A 69 -5.65 4.05 -17.69
C GLU A 69 -5.60 2.94 -18.74
N VAL A 70 -5.82 1.71 -18.33
CA VAL A 70 -5.97 0.57 -19.25
C VAL A 70 -7.43 0.51 -19.67
N ILE A 71 -7.74 1.08 -20.84
CA ILE A 71 -9.09 1.14 -21.41
C ILE A 71 -9.26 -0.02 -22.39
N GLU A 72 -9.45 -1.22 -21.86
CA GLU A 72 -9.70 -2.43 -22.64
C GLU A 72 -10.79 -3.27 -21.96
N ASP A 73 -11.79 -3.68 -22.74
CA ASP A 73 -12.81 -4.61 -22.26
C ASP A 73 -12.20 -6.01 -22.13
N ARG A 74 -12.05 -6.48 -20.90
CA ARG A 74 -11.53 -7.82 -20.58
C ARG A 74 -12.61 -8.64 -19.89
N ALA A 75 -12.98 -9.76 -20.49
CA ALA A 75 -13.93 -10.69 -19.89
C ALA A 75 -13.31 -11.36 -18.66
N ILE A 76 -14.09 -11.44 -17.57
CA ILE A 76 -13.74 -12.22 -16.38
C ILE A 76 -14.46 -13.57 -16.51
N ASP A 77 -13.69 -14.65 -16.67
CA ASP A 77 -14.24 -16.01 -16.73
C ASP A 77 -14.91 -16.35 -15.39
N PRO A 78 -16.20 -16.73 -15.35
CA PRO A 78 -16.90 -17.06 -14.11
C PRO A 78 -16.53 -18.43 -13.52
N SER A 79 -15.73 -19.23 -14.23
CA SER A 79 -15.29 -20.54 -13.76
C SER A 79 -14.52 -20.44 -12.45
N PHE A 80 -14.70 -21.42 -11.57
CA PHE A 80 -13.98 -21.45 -10.30
C PHE A 80 -12.47 -21.45 -10.54
N SER A 81 -11.73 -20.68 -9.74
CA SER A 81 -10.27 -20.51 -9.84
C SER A 81 -9.72 -19.83 -11.11
N SER A 82 -10.57 -19.29 -11.99
CA SER A 82 -10.10 -18.47 -13.11
C SER A 82 -9.34 -17.23 -12.60
N VAL A 83 -8.33 -16.79 -13.34
CA VAL A 83 -7.51 -15.61 -13.00
C VAL A 83 -7.37 -14.72 -14.22
N LEU A 84 -7.73 -13.46 -14.08
CA LEU A 84 -7.42 -12.41 -15.04
C LEU A 84 -6.31 -11.52 -14.45
N THR A 85 -5.18 -11.44 -15.16
CA THR A 85 -4.05 -10.58 -14.77
C THR A 85 -4.00 -9.35 -15.67
N VAL A 86 -3.85 -8.19 -15.06
CA VAL A 86 -3.63 -6.91 -15.74
C VAL A 86 -2.35 -6.30 -15.19
N THR A 87 -1.41 -6.01 -16.08
CA THR A 87 -0.17 -5.32 -15.75
C THR A 87 -0.29 -3.86 -16.16
N VAL A 88 0.09 -2.95 -15.27
CA VAL A 88 0.11 -1.51 -15.51
C VAL A 88 1.52 -1.02 -15.25
N ASP A 89 2.07 -0.23 -16.17
CA ASP A 89 3.33 0.47 -15.90
C ASP A 89 3.06 1.63 -14.94
N ALA A 90 3.66 1.52 -13.75
CA ALA A 90 3.57 2.48 -12.67
C ALA A 90 4.97 2.90 -12.21
N SER A 91 5.82 3.33 -13.15
CA SER A 91 7.21 3.75 -12.94
C SER A 91 7.44 4.97 -12.02
N GLY A 92 6.39 5.60 -11.48
CA GLY A 92 6.54 6.72 -10.56
C GLY A 92 6.75 8.09 -11.23
N CYS A 93 6.39 8.23 -12.52
CA CYS A 93 6.42 9.50 -13.27
C CYS A 93 7.80 10.20 -13.25
N PRO A 94 8.89 9.49 -13.61
CA PRO A 94 10.26 10.01 -13.51
C PRO A 94 10.47 11.27 -14.36
N GLY A 95 11.20 12.25 -13.83
CA GLY A 95 11.55 13.49 -14.52
C GLY A 95 10.41 14.52 -14.61
N THR A 96 9.28 14.27 -13.94
CA THR A 96 8.12 15.19 -13.90
C THR A 96 8.01 15.88 -12.55
N VAL A 97 7.21 16.95 -12.47
CA VAL A 97 6.87 17.61 -11.19
C VAL A 97 6.13 16.70 -10.20
N ASN A 98 5.57 15.58 -10.68
CA ASN A 98 4.85 14.59 -9.88
C ASN A 98 5.66 13.30 -9.68
N GLU A 99 6.98 13.35 -9.84
CA GLU A 99 7.86 12.20 -9.62
C GLU A 99 7.71 11.67 -8.19
N VAL A 100 7.37 10.38 -8.08
CA VAL A 100 7.26 9.65 -6.81
C VAL A 100 8.47 8.72 -6.69
N ARG A 101 9.40 9.09 -5.80
CA ARG A 101 10.59 8.28 -5.50
C ARG A 101 10.36 7.24 -4.40
N TYR A 102 9.47 7.55 -3.48
CA TYR A 102 9.12 6.71 -2.33
C TYR A 102 7.61 6.67 -2.20
N VAL A 103 7.04 5.48 -2.22
CA VAL A 103 5.59 5.28 -2.18
C VAL A 103 5.07 5.40 -0.76
N GLU A 104 3.98 6.15 -0.59
CA GLU A 104 3.20 6.22 0.66
C GLU A 104 1.90 5.41 0.52
N HIS A 105 1.02 5.83 -0.38
CA HIS A 105 -0.27 5.20 -0.64
C HIS A 105 -0.37 4.79 -2.11
N VAL A 106 -1.01 3.65 -2.36
CA VAL A 106 -1.32 3.16 -3.71
C VAL A 106 -2.83 2.96 -3.82
N GLN A 107 -3.40 3.45 -4.92
CA GLN A 107 -4.82 3.26 -5.23
C GLN A 107 -4.95 2.59 -6.59
N CYS A 108 -5.56 1.40 -6.61
CA CYS A 108 -5.98 0.75 -7.85
C CYS A 108 -7.45 1.06 -8.08
N LYS A 109 -7.75 1.86 -9.11
CA LYS A 109 -9.11 2.21 -9.50
C LYS A 109 -9.56 1.27 -10.61
N VAL A 110 -10.61 0.50 -10.33
CA VAL A 110 -11.14 -0.49 -11.27
C VAL A 110 -12.63 -0.26 -11.50
N SER A 111 -13.06 -0.44 -12.74
CA SER A 111 -14.46 -0.52 -13.13
C SER A 111 -14.69 -1.87 -13.78
N LEU A 112 -15.62 -2.67 -13.24
CA LEU A 112 -15.88 -4.03 -13.70
C LEU A 112 -17.33 -4.44 -13.42
N ARG A 113 -17.80 -5.47 -14.14
CA ARG A 113 -19.10 -6.11 -13.93
C ARG A 113 -18.92 -7.60 -13.71
N PHE A 114 -19.47 -8.12 -12.61
CA PHE A 114 -19.48 -9.56 -12.31
C PHE A 114 -20.62 -9.90 -11.36
N PHE A 115 -21.24 -11.08 -11.52
CA PHE A 115 -22.30 -11.56 -10.64
C PHE A 115 -22.07 -13.01 -10.22
N PRO A 116 -22.13 -13.33 -8.92
CA PRO A 116 -22.25 -12.41 -7.78
C PRO A 116 -20.91 -11.75 -7.42
N ARG A 117 -20.93 -10.45 -7.06
CA ARG A 117 -19.72 -9.66 -6.75
C ARG A 117 -18.84 -10.29 -5.65
N GLY A 118 -19.45 -10.96 -4.67
CA GLY A 118 -18.74 -11.59 -3.56
C GLY A 118 -17.82 -12.75 -3.96
N ASN A 119 -17.94 -13.27 -5.18
CA ASN A 119 -17.07 -14.32 -5.71
C ASN A 119 -15.75 -13.78 -6.28
N LEU A 120 -15.57 -12.46 -6.32
CA LEU A 120 -14.32 -11.86 -6.80
C LEU A 120 -13.31 -11.65 -5.67
N ARG A 121 -12.05 -11.95 -5.96
CA ARG A 121 -10.89 -11.54 -5.17
C ARG A 121 -9.96 -10.72 -6.03
N LEU A 122 -9.73 -9.46 -5.64
CA LEU A 122 -8.77 -8.58 -6.29
C LEU A 122 -7.48 -8.57 -5.49
N VAL A 123 -6.36 -8.72 -6.19
CA VAL A 123 -5.01 -8.66 -5.61
C VAL A 123 -4.19 -7.70 -6.44
N LEU A 124 -3.51 -6.77 -5.77
CA LEU A 124 -2.53 -5.87 -6.37
C LEU A 124 -1.15 -6.28 -5.89
N THR A 125 -0.25 -6.57 -6.82
CA THR A 125 1.13 -6.97 -6.54
C THR A 125 2.06 -5.84 -7.00
N SER A 126 2.99 -5.41 -6.14
CA SER A 126 4.03 -4.45 -6.50
C SER A 126 5.06 -5.09 -7.45
N PRO A 127 5.94 -4.31 -8.09
CA PRO A 127 7.12 -4.84 -8.80
C PRO A 127 7.99 -5.73 -7.91
#